data_AF-A0A3S8ZBC4-F1
#
_entry.id   AF-A0A3S8ZBC4-F1
#
_cell.length_a   1.000
_cell.length_b   1.000
_cell.length_c   1.000
_cell.angle_alpha   90.00
_cell.angle_beta   90.00
_cell.angle_gamma   90.00
#
_symmetry.space_group_name_H-M   'P 1'
#
loop_
_entity.id
_entity.type
_entity.pdbx_description
1 polymer ?
#
loop_
_entity_poly.entity_id
_entity_poly.type
_entity_poly.pdbx_seq_one_letter_code
_entity_poly.pdbx_strand_id
1 'polypeptide(L)'
;MNPSEHERDTRQRRLALTSVGLGVLSLLDFLWLLLITATSIAVPEWARIAGVWLMPIGIIGAGATGEAALRGTGRPWAIVGLSLAILSFLAAALLIFLWPT
;
A
#
# COMPACT_ATOMS: atom_id res chain seq x y z
N MET A 1 -23.72 0.03 25.58
CA MET A 1 -22.46 0.26 24.87
C MET A 1 -21.92 1.61 25.30
N ASN A 2 -20.69 1.66 25.81
CA ASN A 2 -20.12 2.88 26.38
C ASN A 2 -19.70 3.83 25.23
N PRO A 3 -19.99 5.15 25.30
CA PRO A 3 -19.60 6.10 24.24
C PRO A 3 -18.09 6.07 23.92
N SER A 4 -17.24 5.81 24.92
CA SER A 4 -15.79 5.68 24.73
C SER A 4 -15.37 4.41 23.95
N GLU A 5 -16.16 3.34 23.97
CA GLU A 5 -15.91 2.13 23.18
C GLU A 5 -16.27 2.35 21.70
N HIS A 6 -17.37 3.06 21.44
CA HIS A 6 -17.81 3.38 20.08
C HIS A 6 -16.79 4.27 19.34
N GLU A 7 -16.19 5.22 20.04
CA GLU A 7 -15.17 6.12 19.48
C GLU A 7 -13.87 5.37 19.14
N ARG A 8 -13.43 4.45 20.02
CA ARG A 8 -12.27 3.57 19.75
C ARG A 8 -12.51 2.69 18.53
N ASP A 9 -13.69 2.09 18.42
CA ASP A 9 -14.07 1.21 17.33
C ASP A 9 -14.06 1.95 15.98
N THR A 10 -14.62 3.17 15.97
CA THR A 10 -14.62 4.04 14.79
C THR A 10 -13.21 4.46 14.38
N ARG A 11 -12.35 4.79 15.34
CA ARG A 11 -10.95 5.15 15.08
C ARG A 11 -10.16 3.98 14.49
N GLN A 12 -10.33 2.78 15.05
CA GLN A 12 -9.67 1.57 14.55
C GLN A 12 -10.12 1.21 13.13
N ARG A 13 -11.41 1.36 12.82
CA ARG A 13 -11.92 1.18 11.45
C ARG A 13 -11.31 2.18 10.47
N ARG A 14 -11.20 3.46 10.86
CA ARG A 14 -10.54 4.48 10.01
C ARG A 14 -9.08 4.13 9.74
N LEU A 15 -8.32 3.74 10.77
CA LEU A 15 -6.93 3.32 10.60
C LEU A 15 -6.80 2.11 9.67
N ALA A 16 -7.69 1.13 9.80
CA ALA A 16 -7.68 -0.04 8.93
C ALA A 16 -8.02 0.33 7.48
N LEU A 17 -8.99 1.21 7.24
CA LEU A 17 -9.31 1.72 5.90
C LEU A 17 -8.16 2.54 5.30
N THR A 18 -7.46 3.34 6.11
CA THR A 18 -6.26 4.06 5.66
C THR A 18 -5.17 3.07 5.24
N SER A 19 -4.96 2.00 6.01
CA SER A 19 -4.01 0.93 5.65
C SER A 19 -4.37 0.27 4.33
N VAL A 20 -5.66 -0.06 4.11
CA VAL A 20 -6.15 -0.60 2.83
C VAL A 20 -5.91 0.37 1.68
N GLY A 21 -6.25 1.65 1.86
CA GLY A 21 -6.04 2.68 0.84
C GLY A 21 -4.57 2.81 0.44
N LEU A 22 -3.66 2.78 1.41
CA LEU A 22 -2.22 2.83 1.18
C LEU A 22 -1.69 1.55 0.52
N GLY A 23 -2.22 0.39 0.89
CA GLY A 23 -1.92 -0.88 0.23
C GLY A 23 -2.36 -0.91 -1.24
N VAL A 24 -3.57 -0.42 -1.54
CA VAL A 24 -4.06 -0.26 -2.92
C VAL A 24 -3.22 0.74 -3.70
N LEU A 25 -2.86 1.87 -3.08
CA LEU A 25 -2.00 2.88 -3.70
C LEU A 25 -0.64 2.29 -4.10
N SER A 26 -0.04 1.49 -3.22
CA SER A 26 1.20 0.77 -3.50
C SER A 26 1.06 -0.19 -4.70
N LEU A 27 -0.06 -0.90 -4.78
CA LEU A 27 -0.33 -1.81 -5.90
C LEU A 27 -0.51 -1.06 -7.22
N LEU A 28 -1.27 0.03 -7.22
CA LEU A 28 -1.46 0.87 -8.41
C LEU A 28 -0.13 1.45 -8.90
N ASP A 29 0.74 1.84 -7.97
CA ASP A 29 2.05 2.35 -8.29
C ASP A 29 2.97 1.27 -8.91
N PHE A 30 2.94 0.05 -8.36
CA PHE A 30 3.62 -1.08 -8.99
C PHE A 30 3.11 -1.33 -10.42
N LEU A 31 1.78 -1.32 -10.63
CA LEU A 31 1.20 -1.48 -11.96
C LEU A 31 1.60 -0.35 -12.92
N TRP A 32 1.73 0.88 -12.42
CA TRP A 32 2.23 2.02 -13.17
C TRP A 32 3.69 1.83 -13.60
N LEU A 33 4.57 1.43 -12.67
CA LEU A 33 5.97 1.12 -12.97
C LEU A 33 6.09 -0.03 -13.98
N LEU A 34 5.29 -1.09 -13.80
CA LEU A 34 5.22 -2.21 -14.74
C LEU A 34 4.78 -1.74 -16.14
N LEU A 35 3.76 -0.90 -16.24
CA LEU A 35 3.28 -0.36 -17.50
C LEU A 35 4.37 0.46 -18.20
N ILE A 36 5.04 1.37 -17.48
CA ILE A 36 6.13 2.17 -18.04
C ILE A 36 7.30 1.30 -18.50
N THR A 37 7.59 0.23 -17.76
CA THR A 37 8.70 -0.69 -18.07
C THR A 37 8.37 -1.58 -19.27
N ALA A 38 7.12 -2.04 -19.38
CA ALA A 38 6.67 -2.93 -20.44
C ALA A 38 6.28 -2.22 -21.74
N THR A 39 6.09 -0.90 -21.71
CA THR A 39 5.64 -0.11 -22.88
C THR A 39 6.63 0.97 -23.27
N SER A 40 6.64 1.34 -24.55
CA SER A 40 7.48 2.43 -25.08
C SER A 40 6.87 3.82 -24.85
N ILE A 41 5.94 3.95 -23.90
CA ILE A 41 5.21 5.19 -23.66
C ILE A 41 6.19 6.25 -23.14
N ALA A 42 6.27 7.38 -23.83
CA ALA A 42 7.04 8.53 -23.39
C ALA A 42 6.35 9.18 -22.18
N VAL A 43 6.62 8.65 -20.98
CA VAL A 43 6.10 9.20 -19.73
C VAL A 43 6.99 10.37 -19.29
N PRO A 44 6.40 11.54 -18.97
CA PRO A 44 7.15 12.71 -18.50
C PRO A 44 7.86 12.42 -17.18
N GLU A 45 9.01 13.06 -16.97
CA GLU A 45 9.92 12.76 -15.85
C GLU A 45 9.26 12.92 -14.48
N TRP A 46 8.42 13.95 -14.30
CA TRP A 46 7.69 14.17 -13.05
C TRP A 46 6.79 12.98 -12.67
N ALA A 47 6.20 12.29 -13.65
CA ALA A 47 5.33 11.15 -13.41
C ALA A 47 6.11 9.87 -13.07
N ARG A 48 7.36 9.75 -13.55
CA ARG A 48 8.27 8.66 -13.13
C ARG A 48 8.75 8.87 -11.71
N ILE A 49 9.15 10.10 -11.38
CA ILE A 49 9.58 10.47 -10.03
C ILE A 49 8.42 10.25 -9.05
N ALA A 50 7.21 10.70 -9.39
CA ALA A 50 6.03 10.48 -8.57
C ALA A 50 5.78 8.99 -8.30
N GLY A 51 5.92 8.15 -9.33
CA GLY A 51 5.77 6.70 -9.20
C GLY A 51 6.81 6.10 -8.24
N VAL A 52 8.10 6.38 -8.47
CA VAL A 52 9.18 5.84 -7.63
C VAL A 52 9.02 6.18 -6.14
N TRP A 53 8.47 7.36 -5.81
CA TRP A 53 8.23 7.77 -4.43
C TRP A 53 6.91 7.24 -3.85
N LEU A 54 5.92 6.91 -4.68
CA LEU A 54 4.63 6.43 -4.20
C LEU A 54 4.74 5.03 -3.55
N MET A 55 5.52 4.13 -4.14
CA MET A 55 5.71 2.77 -3.63
C MET A 55 6.19 2.72 -2.17
N PRO A 56 7.31 3.38 -1.79
CA PRO A 56 7.78 3.35 -0.40
C PRO A 56 6.78 4.03 0.55
N ILE A 57 6.08 5.09 0.12
CA ILE A 57 5.03 5.74 0.93
C ILE A 57 3.88 4.78 1.18
N GLY A 58 3.41 4.08 0.14
CA GLY A 58 2.35 3.09 0.24
C GLY A 58 2.73 1.92 1.16
N ILE A 59 3.94 1.38 1.02
CA ILE A 59 4.43 0.26 1.84
C ILE A 59 4.60 0.67 3.31
N ILE A 60 5.34 1.76 3.58
CA ILE A 60 5.61 2.22 4.94
C ILE A 60 4.31 2.66 5.62
N GLY A 61 3.48 3.41 4.90
CA GLY A 61 2.21 3.89 5.41
C GLY A 61 1.23 2.75 5.71
N ALA A 62 1.10 1.78 4.80
CA ALA A 62 0.26 0.59 5.02
C ALA A 62 0.78 -0.27 6.18
N GLY A 63 2.10 -0.41 6.32
CA GLY A 63 2.75 -1.10 7.44
C GLY A 63 2.44 -0.44 8.77
N ALA A 64 2.74 0.85 8.92
CA ALA A 64 2.55 1.59 10.17
C ALA A 64 1.08 1.66 10.60
N THR A 65 0.16 1.92 9.66
CA THR A 65 -1.28 1.98 9.95
C THR A 65 -1.90 0.60 10.13
N GLY A 66 -1.43 -0.40 9.39
CA GLY A 66 -1.87 -1.78 9.49
C GLY A 66 -1.49 -2.42 10.82
N GLU A 67 -0.24 -2.24 11.27
CA GLU A 67 0.22 -2.77 12.56
C GLU A 67 -0.58 -2.20 13.74
N ALA A 68 -0.87 -0.89 13.70
CA ALA A 68 -1.73 -0.25 14.69
C ALA A 68 -3.17 -0.78 14.67
N ALA A 69 -3.70 -1.09 13.49
CA ALA A 69 -5.06 -1.58 13.29
C ALA A 69 -5.23 -3.09 13.58
N LEU A 70 -4.15 -3.88 13.58
CA LEU A 70 -4.17 -5.32 13.91
C LEU A 70 -4.59 -5.62 15.36
N ARG A 71 -4.42 -4.67 16.27
CA ARG A 71 -4.73 -4.81 17.71
C ARG A 71 -6.20 -4.54 18.05
N GLY A 72 -7.06 -4.46 17.03
CA GLY A 72 -8.42 -3.95 17.16
C GLY A 72 -9.46 -4.69 16.34
N THR A 73 -10.67 -4.15 16.32
CA THR A 73 -11.81 -4.64 15.53
C THR A 73 -11.61 -4.46 14.02
N GLY A 74 -10.69 -3.59 13.61
CA GLY A 74 -10.27 -3.37 12.22
C GLY A 74 -9.32 -4.44 11.66
N ARG A 75 -8.99 -5.48 12.43
CA ARG A 75 -8.03 -6.53 12.06
C ARG A 75 -8.20 -7.13 10.65
N PRO A 76 -9.40 -7.54 10.18
CA PRO A 76 -9.51 -8.13 8.84
C PRO A 76 -9.11 -7.14 7.73
N TRP A 77 -9.48 -5.87 7.86
CA TRP A 77 -9.12 -4.82 6.90
C TRP A 77 -7.63 -4.47 6.98
N ALA A 78 -7.06 -4.46 8.18
CA ALA A 78 -5.62 -4.28 8.37
C ALA A 78 -4.81 -5.39 7.67
N ILE A 79 -5.27 -6.65 7.75
CA ILE A 79 -4.63 -7.78 7.06
C ILE A 79 -4.68 -7.55 5.54
N VAL A 80 -5.83 -7.15 4.98
CA VAL A 80 -5.94 -6.89 3.54
C VAL A 80 -4.96 -5.80 3.08
N GLY A 81 -4.89 -4.67 3.80
CA GLY A 81 -3.96 -3.59 3.48
C GLY A 81 -2.49 -4.03 3.55
N LEU A 82 -2.15 -4.78 4.60
CA LEU A 82 -0.80 -5.31 4.77
C LEU A 82 -0.43 -6.34 3.69
N SER A 83 -1.36 -7.24 3.34
CA SER A 83 -1.17 -8.22 2.27
C SER A 83 -0.96 -7.56 0.92
N LEU A 84 -1.71 -6.49 0.60
CA LEU A 84 -1.51 -5.72 -0.64
C LEU A 84 -0.13 -5.05 -0.68
N ALA A 85 0.32 -4.47 0.43
CA ALA A 85 1.65 -3.88 0.52
C ALA A 85 2.76 -4.92 0.35
N ILE A 86 2.64 -6.08 1.01
CA ILE A 86 3.58 -7.19 0.89
C ILE A 86 3.61 -7.74 -0.54
N LEU A 87 2.45 -7.94 -1.16
CA LEU A 87 2.35 -8.40 -2.55
C LEU A 87 3.01 -7.42 -3.52
N SER A 88 2.77 -6.11 -3.34
CA SER A 88 3.39 -5.08 -4.17
C SER A 88 4.90 -5.05 -4.02
N PHE A 89 5.41 -5.18 -2.78
CA PHE A 89 6.84 -5.28 -2.51
C PHE A 89 7.48 -6.52 -3.14
N LEU A 90 6.86 -7.69 -2.94
CA LEU A 90 7.35 -8.96 -3.51
C LEU A 90 7.34 -8.92 -5.04
N ALA A 91 6.28 -8.37 -5.65
CA ALA A 91 6.20 -8.24 -7.10
C ALA A 91 7.28 -7.31 -7.65
N ALA A 92 7.53 -6.16 -7.01
CA ALA A 92 8.62 -5.25 -7.37
C ALA A 92 10.00 -5.90 -7.23
N ALA A 93 10.25 -6.59 -6.11
CA ALA A 93 11.50 -7.32 -5.90
C ALA A 93 11.70 -8.42 -6.95
N LEU A 94 10.64 -9.19 -7.25
CA LEU A 94 10.69 -10.26 -8.25
C LEU A 94 11.00 -9.70 -9.64
N LEU A 95 10.43 -8.55 -9.99
CA LEU A 95 10.68 -7.89 -11.27
C LEU A 95 12.14 -7.46 -11.41
N ILE A 96 12.76 -6.94 -10.35
CA ILE A 96 14.20 -6.61 -10.32
C ILE A 96 15.06 -7.88 -10.44
N PHE A 97 14.71 -8.97 -9.76
CA PHE A 97 15.49 -10.22 -9.81
C PHE A 97 15.34 -10.99 -11.12
N LEU A 98 14.17 -10.98 -11.74
CA LEU A 98 13.89 -11.70 -12.99
C LEU A 98 14.32 -10.93 -14.24
N TRP A 99 14.54 -9.63 -14.13
CA TRP A 99 15.02 -8.79 -15.23
C TRP A 99 16.53 -8.61 -15.08
N PRO A 100 17.38 -9.49 -15.67
CA PRO A 100 18.81 -9.27 -15.66
C PRO A 100 19.08 -7.96 -16.41
N THR A 101 19.61 -6.99 -15.69
CA THR A 101 20.27 -5.80 -16.26
C THR A 101 21.50 -6.21 -17.04
#